data_AF-A0A2N2FTK0-F1
#
_entry.id   AF-A0A2N2FTK0-F1
#
_cell.length_a   1.000
_cell.length_b   1.000
_cell.length_c   1.000
_cell.angle_alpha   90.00
_cell.angle_beta   90.00
_cell.angle_gamma   90.00
#
_symmetry.space_group_name_H-M   'P 1'
#
loop_
_entity.id
_entity.type
_entity.pdbx_description
1 polymer ?
#
loop_
_entity_poly.entity_id
_entity_poly.type
_entity_poly.pdbx_seq_one_letter_code
_entity_poly.pdbx_strand_id
1 'polypeptide(L)'
;MIDDPVLDNLYDPTLMSEMSSYSDLHYTQTDLSLGGIYSFTPALYTTVQVAWQQIEDKDPYVYGDLDGTAWRGNVGLGYKF
;
A
#
# COMPACT_ATOMS: atom_id res chain seq x y z
N MET A 1 14.96 4.28 44.32
CA MET A 1 15.18 3.05 43.52
C MET A 1 13.87 2.30 43.64
N ILE A 2 13.06 2.27 42.59
CA ILE A 2 11.77 1.58 42.59
C ILE A 2 12.11 0.14 42.20
N ASP A 3 11.90 -0.79 43.13
CA ASP A 3 12.19 -2.21 43.01
C ASP A 3 10.85 -2.94 42.88
N ASP A 4 10.14 -2.65 41.79
CA ASP A 4 8.84 -3.24 41.49
C ASP A 4 9.01 -4.20 40.29
N PRO A 5 8.87 -5.53 40.50
CA PRO A 5 9.08 -6.52 39.45
C PRO A 5 8.05 -6.43 38.32
N VAL A 6 6.91 -5.78 38.54
CA VAL A 6 5.90 -5.55 37.49
C VAL A 6 6.36 -4.44 36.54
N LEU A 7 7.03 -3.40 37.07
CA LEU A 7 7.59 -2.31 36.27
C LEU A 7 8.81 -2.77 35.45
N ASP A 8 9.61 -3.70 35.99
CA ASP A 8 10.79 -4.24 35.28
C ASP A 8 10.38 -5.10 34.07
N ASN A 9 9.30 -5.88 34.19
CA ASN A 9 8.74 -6.65 33.07
C ASN A 9 8.01 -5.78 32.04
N LEU A 10 7.42 -4.64 32.42
CA LEU A 10 6.71 -3.76 31.48
C LEU A 10 7.66 -2.99 30.54
N TYR A 11 8.90 -2.77 30.98
CA TYR A 11 9.93 -2.03 30.24
C TYR A 11 11.07 -2.94 29.77
N ASP A 12 10.87 -4.26 29.76
CA ASP A 12 11.86 -5.19 29.23
C ASP A 12 12.07 -4.90 27.72
N PRO A 13 13.27 -4.44 27.31
CA PRO A 13 13.54 -4.10 25.92
C PRO A 13 13.46 -5.32 24.99
N THR A 14 13.54 -6.55 25.52
CA THR A 14 13.34 -7.76 24.73
C THR A 14 11.88 -7.92 24.30
N LEU A 15 10.92 -7.56 25.14
CA LEU A 15 9.49 -7.53 24.79
C LEU A 15 9.14 -6.43 23.79
N MET A 16 9.79 -5.26 23.87
CA MET A 16 9.67 -4.22 22.84
C MET A 16 10.19 -4.69 21.48
N SER A 17 11.28 -5.48 21.47
CA SER A 17 11.84 -6.04 20.25
C SER A 17 10.92 -7.09 19.63
N GLU A 18 10.31 -7.96 20.43
CA GLU A 18 9.30 -8.91 19.95
C GLU A 18 8.06 -8.19 19.41
N MET A 19 7.59 -7.13 20.07
CA MET A 19 6.45 -6.34 19.60
C MET A 19 6.69 -5.70 18.23
N SER A 20 7.95 -5.39 17.89
CA SER A 20 8.32 -4.91 16.55
C SER A 20 8.34 -6.01 15.48
N SER A 21 8.60 -7.28 15.84
CA SER A 21 8.58 -8.39 14.88
C SER A 21 7.17 -8.88 14.56
N TYR A 22 6.19 -8.65 15.45
CA TYR A 22 4.75 -8.83 15.17
C TYR A 22 4.13 -7.68 14.36
N SER A 23 4.93 -6.89 13.65
CA SER A 23 4.43 -5.82 12.76
C SER A 23 5.06 -5.89 11.37
N ASP A 24 5.70 -7.00 11.01
CA ASP A 24 6.16 -7.23 9.65
C ASP A 24 4.98 -7.78 8.83
N LEU A 25 4.25 -6.87 8.19
CA LEU A 25 3.15 -7.19 7.29
C LEU A 25 3.75 -7.74 5.99
N HIS A 26 3.70 -9.06 5.79
CA HIS A 26 4.19 -9.70 4.57
C HIS A 26 3.09 -9.75 3.52
N TYR A 27 3.16 -8.85 2.53
CA TYR A 27 2.22 -8.86 1.40
C TYR A 27 2.96 -8.83 0.07
N THR A 28 2.33 -9.35 -0.98
CA THR A 28 2.74 -9.17 -2.38
C THR A 28 1.80 -8.16 -3.02
N GLN A 29 2.35 -7.15 -3.67
CA GLN A 29 1.57 -6.21 -4.48
C GLN A 29 1.93 -6.37 -5.95
N THR A 30 0.91 -6.60 -6.78
CA THR A 30 1.02 -6.63 -8.24
C THR A 30 0.28 -5.44 -8.82
N ASP A 31 1.01 -4.57 -9.52
CA ASP A 31 0.46 -3.39 -10.19
C ASP A 31 0.52 -3.56 -11.71
N LEU A 32 -0.61 -3.31 -12.38
CA LEU A 32 -0.73 -3.27 -13.84
C LEU A 32 -1.30 -1.92 -14.24
N SER A 33 -0.54 -1.14 -15.02
CA SER A 33 -1.01 0.14 -15.56
C SER A 33 -1.04 0.12 -17.07
N LEU A 34 -2.15 0.52 -17.66
CA LEU A 34 -2.31 0.72 -19.09
C LEU A 34 -2.71 2.17 -19.35
N GLY A 35 -1.98 2.85 -20.23
CA GLY A 35 -2.23 4.26 -20.52
C GLY A 35 -2.03 4.57 -22.00
N GLY A 36 -2.76 5.56 -22.48
CA GLY A 36 -2.71 6.03 -23.86
C GLY A 36 -2.96 7.52 -23.94
N ILE A 37 -2.36 8.14 -24.96
CA ILE A 37 -2.59 9.53 -25.32
C ILE A 37 -3.16 9.53 -26.72
N TYR A 38 -4.30 10.21 -26.91
CA TYR A 38 -4.90 10.39 -28.22
C TYR A 38 -4.94 11.87 -28.58
N SER A 39 -4.26 12.23 -29.66
CA SER A 39 -4.23 13.61 -30.18
C SER A 39 -5.31 13.76 -31.25
N PHE A 40 -6.36 14.53 -30.94
CA PHE A 40 -7.40 14.87 -31.91
C PHE A 40 -6.88 15.87 -32.94
N THR A 41 -6.11 16.85 -32.48
CA THR A 41 -5.44 17.86 -33.31
C THR A 41 -4.07 18.18 -32.69
N PRO A 42 -3.20 18.98 -33.36
CA PRO A 42 -1.93 19.41 -32.75
C PRO A 42 -2.12 20.18 -31.44
N ALA A 43 -3.28 20.79 -31.23
CA ALA A 43 -3.61 21.57 -30.03
C ALA A 43 -4.43 20.76 -29.01
N LEU A 44 -5.28 19.82 -29.43
CA LEU A 44 -6.20 19.10 -28.53
C LEU A 44 -5.80 17.64 -28.39
N TYR A 45 -5.57 17.22 -27.15
CA TYR A 45 -5.27 15.82 -26.82
C TYR A 45 -6.05 15.35 -25.60
N THR A 46 -6.27 14.04 -25.52
CA THR A 46 -6.78 13.37 -24.33
C THR A 46 -5.76 12.35 -23.83
N THR A 47 -5.72 12.17 -22.53
CA THR A 47 -4.97 11.12 -21.88
C THR A 47 -5.95 10.21 -21.16
N VAL A 48 -5.73 8.90 -21.27
CA VAL A 48 -6.50 7.90 -20.53
C VAL A 48 -5.49 6.98 -19.88
N GLN A 49 -5.69 6.69 -18.61
CA GLN A 49 -4.90 5.70 -17.88
C GLN A 49 -5.81 4.91 -16.96
N VAL A 50 -5.55 3.61 -16.91
CA VAL A 50 -6.23 2.64 -16.06
C VAL A 50 -5.13 1.88 -15.34
N ALA A 51 -5.28 1.74 -14.04
CA ALA A 51 -4.43 0.96 -13.18
C ALA A 51 -5.27 -0.09 -12.46
N TRP A 52 -4.71 -1.28 -12.38
CA TRP A 52 -5.20 -2.38 -11.59
C TRP A 52 -4.12 -2.75 -10.59
N GLN A 53 -4.53 -2.98 -9.35
CA GLN A 53 -3.65 -3.32 -8.26
C GLN A 53 -4.26 -4.50 -7.52
N GLN A 54 -3.46 -5.53 -7.28
CA GLN A 54 -3.81 -6.66 -6.42
C GLN A 54 -2.82 -6.72 -5.27
N ILE A 55 -3.35 -6.81 -4.07
CA ILE A 55 -2.62 -7.08 -2.84
C ILE A 55 -3.02 -8.48 -2.40
N GLU A 56 -2.02 -9.35 -2.24
CA GLU A 56 -2.15 -10.69 -1.69
C GLU A 56 -1.35 -10.76 -0.38
N ASP A 57 -2.04 -11.00 0.72
CA ASP A 57 -1.47 -11.19 2.04
C ASP A 57 -0.83 -12.58 2.14
N LYS A 58 0.39 -12.64 2.68
CA LYS A 58 1.09 -13.90 2.93
C LYS A 58 0.85 -14.43 4.34
N ASP A 59 0.30 -13.61 5.25
CA ASP A 59 0.04 -13.94 6.65
C ASP A 59 -1.45 -13.68 7.06
N PRO A 60 -2.43 -14.33 6.39
CA PRO A 60 -3.86 -14.04 6.57
C PRO A 60 -4.38 -14.29 8.00
N TYR A 61 -3.67 -15.12 8.78
CA TYR A 61 -4.05 -15.48 10.15
C TYR A 61 -3.60 -14.48 11.22
N VAL A 62 -2.68 -13.56 10.91
CA VAL A 62 -2.10 -12.65 11.91
C VAL A 62 -2.80 -11.29 11.92
N TYR A 63 -3.15 -10.76 10.74
CA TYR A 63 -3.68 -9.39 10.60
C TYR A 63 -5.10 -9.32 10.02
N GLY A 64 -5.70 -10.46 9.68
CA GLY A 64 -6.98 -10.55 8.97
C GLY A 64 -6.83 -10.23 7.49
N ASP A 65 -7.70 -10.82 6.64
CA ASP A 65 -7.61 -10.76 5.18
C ASP A 65 -7.36 -9.35 4.65
N LEU A 66 -6.09 -9.01 4.41
CA LEU A 66 -5.66 -7.76 3.79
C LEU A 66 -5.69 -7.85 2.25
N ASP A 67 -6.26 -8.95 1.74
CA ASP A 67 -6.44 -9.22 0.33
C ASP A 67 -7.39 -8.20 -0.30
N GLY A 68 -6.89 -7.55 -1.36
CA GLY A 68 -7.60 -6.43 -1.95
C GLY A 68 -7.27 -6.26 -3.43
N THR A 69 -8.31 -6.09 -4.24
CA THR A 69 -8.16 -5.69 -5.64
C THR A 69 -8.71 -4.28 -5.81
N ALA A 70 -7.89 -3.38 -6.35
CA ALA A 70 -8.25 -2.00 -6.62
C ALA A 70 -8.12 -1.68 -8.10
N TRP A 71 -9.11 -0.96 -8.64
CA TRP A 71 -9.07 -0.38 -9.97
C TRP A 71 -9.07 1.15 -9.84
N ARG A 72 -8.17 1.81 -10.55
CA ARG A 72 -8.10 3.27 -10.64
C ARG A 72 -8.09 3.68 -12.10
N GLY A 73 -8.83 4.72 -12.44
CA GLY A 73 -8.86 5.26 -13.79
C GLY A 73 -8.78 6.77 -13.74
N ASN A 74 -8.02 7.34 -14.69
CA ASN A 74 -7.96 8.77 -14.91
C ASN A 74 -8.12 9.07 -16.39
N VAL A 75 -8.90 10.11 -16.66
CA VAL A 75 -9.09 10.69 -17.98
C VAL A 75 -8.71 12.16 -17.89
N GLY A 76 -7.82 12.59 -18.77
CA GLY A 76 -7.39 13.97 -18.90
C GLY A 76 -7.73 14.51 -20.28
N LEU A 77 -8.02 15.80 -20.34
CA LEU A 77 -8.21 16.54 -21.58
C LEU A 77 -7.33 17.78 -21.53
N GLY A 78 -6.54 17.98 -22.57
CA GLY A 78 -5.52 19.02 -22.63
C GLY A 78 -5.61 19.82 -23.92
N TYR A 79 -5.39 21.13 -23.80
CA TYR A 79 -5.29 22.05 -24.93
C TYR A 79 -3.93 22.76 -24.90
N LYS A 80 -3.25 22.78 -26.04
CA LYS A 80 -1.93 23.39 -26.25
C LYS A 80 -2.12 24.69 -27.03
N PHE A 81 -1.78 25.81 -26.38
CA PHE A 81 -1.84 27.17 -26.96
C PHE A 81 -0.48 27.56 -27.57
#